data_AF-A0A9W2V9Y7-F1
#
_entry.id   AF-A0A9W2V9Y7-F1
#
_cell.length_a   1.000
_cell.length_b   1.000
_cell.length_c   1.000
_cell.angle_alpha   90.00
_cell.angle_beta   90.00
_cell.angle_gamma   90.00
#
_symmetry.space_group_name_H-M   'P 1'
#
loop_
_entity.id
_entity.type
_entity.pdbx_description
1 polymer ?
#
loop_
_entity_poly.entity_id
_entity_poly.type
_entity_poly.pdbx_seq_one_letter_code
_entity_poly.pdbx_strand_id
1 'polypeptide(L)'
;MAASLFRASLRGWRTGVQPGCGLRWLVRALSLESQTQGPPDYPSFVESVDEYQFVERLLPPTRIPKPPKHEHYPTPSGWQPPRDPPPNLPYFVRRSRMHNIPVYKDITHGNRQMTVIRKVEGDIWALQKDVEDFLSPLLGKTPVTQINEVTGTLRVKGYFDQQLKAWLLEKGF
;
A
#
# COMPACT_ATOMS: atom_id res chain seq x y z
N MET A 1 24.43 -37.02 25.13
CA MET A 1 25.61 -37.87 24.84
C MET A 1 25.84 -37.78 23.34
N ALA A 2 26.97 -37.38 22.76
CA ALA A 2 28.34 -37.32 23.25
C ALA A 2 29.08 -36.18 22.52
N ALA A 3 30.02 -35.56 23.23
CA ALA A 3 30.97 -34.59 22.70
C ALA A 3 32.13 -35.32 22.01
N SER A 4 32.53 -34.88 20.83
CA SER A 4 33.76 -35.32 20.16
C SER A 4 34.91 -34.40 20.53
N LEU A 5 35.77 -34.88 21.43
CA LEU A 5 37.09 -34.33 21.71
C LEU A 5 38.07 -34.79 20.61
N PHE A 6 38.80 -33.87 20.00
CA PHE A 6 40.00 -34.20 19.23
C PHE A 6 41.22 -33.50 19.83
N ARG A 7 42.09 -34.31 20.43
CA ARG A 7 43.47 -34.00 20.80
C ARG A 7 44.37 -34.19 19.57
N ALA A 8 45.30 -33.26 19.34
CA ALA A 8 46.58 -33.52 18.66
C ALA A 8 47.53 -32.36 19.01
N SER A 9 48.41 -32.53 20.00
CA SER A 9 49.80 -33.01 19.89
C SER A 9 50.77 -32.01 19.25
N LEU A 10 51.59 -31.42 20.12
CA LEU A 10 52.77 -30.62 19.84
C LEU A 10 53.81 -31.43 19.04
N ARG A 11 54.43 -30.80 18.03
CA ARG A 11 55.80 -31.07 17.62
C ARG A 11 56.49 -29.75 17.32
N GLY A 12 57.43 -29.39 18.19
CA GLY A 12 58.38 -28.32 17.94
C GLY A 12 59.48 -28.79 16.99
N TRP A 13 60.03 -27.84 16.23
CA TRP A 13 61.31 -27.95 15.55
C TRP A 13 62.25 -26.88 16.10
N ARG A 14 63.43 -27.33 16.49
CA ARG A 14 64.59 -26.49 16.80
C ARG A 14 65.25 -26.07 15.49
N THR A 15 65.68 -24.82 15.42
CA THR A 15 66.93 -24.44 14.75
C THR A 15 67.58 -23.32 15.54
N GLY A 16 68.86 -23.52 15.88
CA GLY A 16 69.68 -22.50 16.52
C GLY A 16 70.29 -21.54 15.50
N VAL A 17 70.90 -20.47 16.03
CA VAL A 17 72.17 -19.83 15.63
C VAL A 17 72.25 -18.51 16.44
N GLN A 18 73.36 -18.27 17.13
CA GLN A 18 73.71 -16.97 17.73
C GLN A 18 74.74 -16.22 16.84
N PRO A 19 75.33 -15.08 17.26
CA PRO A 19 74.83 -13.72 17.03
C PRO A 19 75.82 -12.92 16.16
N GLY A 20 75.39 -11.79 15.59
CA GLY A 20 76.28 -10.94 14.79
C GLY A 20 75.95 -9.47 14.92
N CYS A 21 76.86 -8.74 15.55
CA CYS A 21 76.86 -7.30 15.73
C CYS A 21 76.74 -6.51 14.42
N GLY A 22 76.10 -5.34 14.46
CA GLY A 22 76.45 -4.25 13.55
C GLY A 22 75.38 -3.20 13.31
N LEU A 23 75.76 -1.95 13.59
CA LEU A 23 75.27 -0.70 13.00
C LEU A 23 74.01 -0.05 13.59
N ARG A 24 74.32 0.89 14.50
CA ARG A 24 73.60 2.12 14.85
C ARG A 24 72.81 2.71 13.67
N TRP A 25 71.54 3.05 13.90
CA TRP A 25 70.93 4.26 13.35
C TRP A 25 69.91 4.84 14.34
N LEU A 26 70.20 6.07 14.77
CA LEU A 26 69.32 7.14 15.22
C LEU A 26 68.13 6.78 16.14
N VAL A 27 68.29 7.20 17.41
CA VAL A 27 67.19 7.46 18.33
C VAL A 27 66.26 8.51 17.70
N ARG A 28 65.18 8.06 17.08
CA ARG A 28 63.94 8.82 17.03
C ARG A 28 62.99 8.11 18.00
N ALA A 29 63.02 8.55 19.25
CA ALA A 29 61.90 8.34 20.14
C ALA A 29 60.71 9.14 19.57
N LEU A 30 60.04 8.55 18.58
CA LEU A 30 58.64 8.86 18.37
C LEU A 30 57.95 8.23 19.57
N SER A 31 57.73 9.07 20.59
CA SER A 31 56.72 8.82 21.60
C SER A 31 55.43 8.56 20.83
N LEU A 32 55.12 7.29 20.57
CA LEU A 32 53.79 6.89 20.20
C LEU A 32 53.02 6.90 21.52
N GLU A 33 52.72 8.12 21.99
CA GLU A 33 51.61 8.30 22.91
C GLU A 33 50.40 7.74 22.19
N SER A 34 50.04 6.52 22.54
CA SER A 34 48.69 6.03 22.36
C SER A 34 47.79 7.00 23.11
N GLN A 35 47.35 8.06 22.44
CA GLN A 35 46.17 8.79 22.85
C GLN A 35 45.02 7.79 22.70
N THR A 36 44.84 6.94 23.69
CA THR A 36 43.51 6.39 23.99
C THR A 36 42.67 7.61 24.33
N GLN A 37 42.09 8.23 23.30
CA GLN A 37 41.03 9.20 23.49
C GLN A 37 39.95 8.46 24.29
N GLY A 38 39.74 8.90 25.53
CA GLY A 38 38.67 8.39 26.37
C GLY A 38 37.33 8.55 25.63
N PRO A 39 36.31 7.76 26.01
CA PRO A 39 35.01 7.86 25.38
C PRO A 39 34.55 9.34 25.39
N PRO A 40 34.03 9.86 24.26
CA PRO A 40 33.64 11.25 24.14
C PRO A 40 32.66 11.64 25.27
N ASP A 41 32.91 12.79 25.88
CA ASP A 41 32.11 13.34 26.99
C ASP A 41 30.79 13.91 26.46
N TYR A 42 29.75 13.08 26.48
CA TYR A 42 28.41 13.46 26.01
C TYR A 42 27.61 14.16 27.12
N PRO A 43 26.75 15.14 26.77
CA PRO A 43 25.84 15.73 27.74
C PRO A 43 24.88 14.68 28.31
N SER A 44 24.51 14.82 29.58
CA SER A 44 23.51 13.96 30.23
C SER A 44 22.14 14.12 29.57
N PHE A 45 21.39 13.03 29.44
CA PHE A 45 20.02 13.04 28.92
C PHE A 45 19.05 12.37 29.92
N VAL A 46 17.76 12.67 29.78
CA VAL A 46 16.67 12.04 30.53
C VAL A 46 15.76 11.33 29.54
N GLU A 47 15.50 10.06 29.78
CA GLU A 47 14.54 9.28 28.99
C GLU A 47 13.14 9.43 29.60
N SER A 48 12.19 9.94 28.81
CA SER A 48 10.79 10.07 29.21
C SER A 48 9.88 9.30 28.25
N VAL A 49 8.80 8.74 28.78
CA VAL A 49 7.82 7.95 28.02
C VAL A 49 6.53 8.74 27.76
N ASP A 50 6.23 9.73 28.59
CA ASP A 50 4.95 10.48 28.57
C ASP A 50 4.75 11.26 27.27
N GLU A 51 5.83 11.79 26.67
CA GLU A 51 5.76 12.50 25.38
C GLU A 51 5.64 11.57 24.17
N TYR A 52 5.79 10.24 24.34
CA TYR A 52 5.73 9.31 23.21
C TYR A 52 4.34 9.26 22.55
N GLN A 53 3.27 9.65 23.27
CA GLN A 53 1.92 9.79 22.70
C GLN A 53 1.87 10.70 21.45
N PHE A 54 2.77 11.68 21.35
CA PHE A 54 2.84 12.56 20.18
C PHE A 54 3.46 11.85 18.97
N VAL A 55 4.38 10.92 19.21
CA VAL A 55 4.97 10.06 18.18
C VAL A 55 3.91 9.09 17.65
N GLU A 56 3.08 8.51 18.53
CA GLU A 56 2.00 7.59 18.13
C GLU A 56 1.01 8.24 17.16
N ARG A 57 0.68 9.53 17.34
CA ARG A 57 -0.22 10.28 16.44
C ARG A 57 0.35 10.49 15.04
N LEU A 58 1.68 10.42 14.88
CA LEU A 58 2.36 10.55 13.60
C LEU A 58 2.41 9.22 12.84
N LEU A 59 2.17 8.09 13.51
CA LEU A 59 2.16 6.78 12.87
C LEU A 59 0.90 6.64 11.99
N PRO A 60 1.05 6.37 10.68
CA PRO A 60 -0.10 6.22 9.81
C PRO A 60 -0.82 4.89 10.08
N PRO A 61 -2.17 4.85 9.96
CA PRO A 61 -2.91 3.60 10.09
C PRO A 61 -2.63 2.68 8.90
N THR A 62 -2.34 1.41 9.19
CA THR A 62 -2.08 0.40 8.14
C THR A 62 -3.34 0.00 7.38
N ARG A 63 -4.49 -0.04 8.07
CA ARG A 63 -5.79 -0.45 7.53
C ARG A 63 -6.70 0.77 7.36
N ILE A 64 -7.49 0.77 6.29
CA ILE A 64 -8.49 1.82 6.09
C ILE A 64 -9.56 1.73 7.18
N PRO A 65 -9.88 2.83 7.87
CA PRO A 65 -10.96 2.86 8.83
C PRO A 65 -12.32 2.72 8.13
N LYS A 66 -13.26 2.06 8.80
CA LYS A 66 -14.64 2.02 8.34
C LYS A 66 -15.25 3.43 8.43
N PRO A 67 -16.15 3.81 7.51
CA PRO A 67 -16.79 5.12 7.57
C PRO A 67 -17.62 5.25 8.85
N PRO A 68 -17.61 6.43 9.50
CA PRO A 68 -18.46 6.69 10.65
C PRO A 68 -19.94 6.62 10.24
N LYS A 69 -20.80 6.22 11.18
CA LYS A 69 -22.25 6.26 11.00
C LYS A 69 -22.73 7.70 11.20
N HIS A 70 -23.53 8.19 10.27
CA HIS A 70 -24.14 9.50 10.33
C HIS A 70 -25.65 9.36 10.50
N GLU A 71 -26.29 10.35 11.12
CA GLU A 71 -27.75 10.37 11.32
C GLU A 71 -28.51 10.66 10.02
N HIS A 72 -27.95 11.54 9.18
CA HIS A 72 -28.54 11.96 7.92
C HIS A 72 -27.66 11.60 6.72
N TYR A 73 -28.31 11.08 5.68
CA TYR A 73 -27.71 10.75 4.39
C TYR A 73 -28.49 11.44 3.26
N PRO A 74 -27.82 11.87 2.18
CA PRO A 74 -26.37 11.82 1.95
C PRO A 74 -25.59 12.77 2.86
N THR A 75 -24.30 12.50 3.07
CA THR A 75 -23.42 13.44 3.78
C THR A 75 -23.25 14.73 2.97
N PRO A 76 -22.76 15.84 3.56
CA PRO A 76 -22.49 17.08 2.81
C PRO A 76 -21.55 16.91 1.61
N SER A 77 -20.69 15.89 1.63
CA SER A 77 -19.82 15.50 0.51
C SER A 77 -20.52 14.71 -0.61
N GLY A 78 -21.80 14.37 -0.45
CA GLY A 78 -22.57 13.51 -1.36
C GLY A 78 -22.30 12.01 -1.19
N TRP A 79 -21.65 11.59 -0.11
CA TRP A 79 -21.41 10.17 0.15
C TRP A 79 -22.63 9.52 0.83
N GLN A 80 -22.92 8.29 0.42
CA GLN A 80 -23.98 7.47 0.99
C GLN A 80 -23.49 6.01 1.10
N PRO A 81 -23.73 5.34 2.25
CA PRO A 81 -23.42 3.93 2.41
C PRO A 81 -24.32 3.06 1.50
N PRO A 82 -23.90 1.83 1.17
CA PRO A 82 -24.77 0.87 0.50
C PRO A 82 -26.01 0.57 1.37
N ARG A 83 -27.11 0.16 0.75
CA ARG A 83 -28.32 -0.26 1.48
C ARG A 83 -28.14 -1.67 2.05
N ASP A 84 -28.59 -1.83 3.30
CA ASP A 84 -28.69 -3.12 3.97
C ASP A 84 -30.19 -3.42 4.19
N PRO A 85 -30.74 -4.56 3.71
CA PRO A 85 -30.08 -5.65 2.98
C PRO A 85 -29.72 -5.29 1.52
N PRO A 86 -28.80 -6.05 0.88
CA PRO A 86 -28.50 -5.90 -0.54
C PRO A 86 -29.74 -6.05 -1.41
N PRO A 87 -29.82 -5.32 -2.54
CA PRO A 87 -30.95 -5.45 -3.46
C PRO A 87 -30.99 -6.86 -4.06
N ASN A 88 -32.19 -7.43 -4.17
CA ASN A 88 -32.41 -8.74 -4.77
C ASN A 88 -32.39 -8.63 -6.32
N LEU A 89 -31.21 -8.38 -6.86
CA LEU A 89 -30.94 -8.25 -8.29
C LEU A 89 -29.99 -9.37 -8.75
N PRO A 90 -30.04 -9.77 -10.03
CA PRO A 90 -29.19 -10.83 -10.57
C PRO A 90 -27.70 -10.44 -10.62
N TYR A 91 -27.38 -9.16 -10.39
CA TYR A 91 -26.04 -8.64 -10.31
C TYR A 91 -25.86 -7.74 -9.07
N PHE A 92 -24.60 -7.60 -8.66
CA PHE A 92 -24.22 -6.77 -7.53
C PHE A 92 -22.98 -5.95 -7.86
N VAL A 93 -23.00 -4.64 -7.55
CA VAL A 93 -21.85 -3.75 -7.76
C VAL A 93 -21.18 -3.47 -6.43
N ARG A 94 -19.94 -3.94 -6.25
CA ARG A 94 -19.21 -3.75 -4.99
C ARG A 94 -18.59 -2.36 -4.89
N ARG A 95 -18.66 -1.78 -3.69
CA ARG A 95 -17.92 -0.55 -3.36
C ARG A 95 -16.41 -0.72 -3.50
N SER A 96 -15.73 0.39 -3.78
CA SER A 96 -14.27 0.47 -3.82
C SER A 96 -13.66 0.32 -2.42
N ARG A 97 -12.32 0.19 -2.37
CA ARG A 97 -11.57 0.16 -1.10
C ARG A 97 -11.83 1.41 -0.25
N MET A 98 -12.17 2.54 -0.87
CA MET A 98 -12.50 3.82 -0.22
C MET A 98 -14.02 4.02 -0.06
N HIS A 99 -14.82 2.95 -0.08
CA HIS A 99 -16.29 2.99 0.09
C HIS A 99 -17.06 3.80 -0.98
N ASN A 100 -16.44 4.12 -2.11
CA ASN A 100 -17.03 4.83 -3.24
C ASN A 100 -17.54 3.88 -4.33
N ILE A 101 -18.48 4.35 -5.16
CA ILE A 101 -19.02 3.62 -6.32
C ILE A 101 -17.94 3.46 -7.39
N PRO A 102 -17.75 2.26 -7.96
CA PRO A 102 -16.67 1.95 -8.90
C PRO A 102 -16.97 2.41 -10.35
N VAL A 103 -17.39 3.66 -10.53
CA VAL A 103 -17.65 4.28 -11.84
C VAL A 103 -16.59 5.33 -12.14
N TYR A 104 -15.85 5.12 -13.24
CA TYR A 104 -14.70 5.94 -13.61
C TYR A 104 -14.78 6.40 -15.06
N LYS A 105 -14.22 7.57 -15.34
CA LYS A 105 -13.97 8.04 -16.71
C LYS A 105 -12.66 7.44 -17.21
N ASP A 106 -12.66 7.00 -18.45
CA ASP A 106 -11.50 6.50 -19.17
C ASP A 106 -11.37 7.25 -20.50
N ILE A 107 -10.17 7.73 -20.80
CA ILE A 107 -9.88 8.47 -22.02
C ILE A 107 -8.73 7.76 -22.72
N THR A 108 -8.99 7.25 -23.92
CA THR A 108 -7.97 6.62 -24.75
C THR A 108 -7.68 7.51 -25.97
N HIS A 109 -6.42 7.57 -26.41
CA HIS A 109 -5.99 8.34 -27.60
C HIS A 109 -6.41 9.83 -27.61
N GLY A 110 -6.73 10.41 -26.44
CA GLY A 110 -7.20 11.79 -26.27
C GLY A 110 -8.66 12.04 -26.68
N ASN A 111 -9.20 11.32 -27.66
CA ASN A 111 -10.54 11.54 -28.22
C ASN A 111 -11.59 10.50 -27.78
N ARG A 112 -11.16 9.28 -27.41
CA ARG A 112 -12.08 8.19 -27.08
C ARG A 112 -12.44 8.28 -25.61
N GLN A 113 -13.59 8.87 -25.34
CA GLN A 113 -14.15 9.03 -24.00
C GLN A 113 -15.05 7.83 -23.68
N MET A 114 -14.83 7.21 -22.53
CA MET A 114 -15.61 6.08 -22.05
C MET A 114 -15.87 6.21 -20.55
N THR A 115 -16.94 5.56 -20.10
CA THR A 115 -17.22 5.36 -18.68
C THR A 115 -17.11 3.87 -18.38
N VAL A 116 -16.38 3.53 -17.32
CA VAL A 116 -16.09 2.15 -16.94
C VAL A 116 -16.70 1.89 -15.56
N ILE A 117 -17.60 0.91 -15.51
CA ILE A 117 -18.12 0.33 -14.28
C ILE A 117 -17.26 -0.90 -13.97
N ARG A 118 -16.70 -0.95 -12.77
CA ARG A 118 -15.86 -2.07 -12.30
C ARG A 118 -16.53 -2.80 -11.14
N LYS A 119 -15.99 -3.96 -10.79
CA LYS A 119 -16.42 -4.76 -9.62
C LYS A 119 -17.90 -5.17 -9.69
N VAL A 120 -18.34 -5.54 -10.89
CA VAL A 120 -19.65 -6.15 -11.10
C VAL A 120 -19.52 -7.63 -10.82
N GLU A 121 -20.42 -8.16 -9.99
CA GLU A 121 -20.56 -9.58 -9.67
C GLU A 121 -21.96 -10.05 -10.11
N GLY A 122 -22.11 -11.34 -10.43
CA GLY A 122 -23.36 -11.89 -10.95
C GLY A 122 -23.54 -11.67 -12.45
N ASP A 123 -24.79 -11.53 -12.89
CA ASP A 123 -25.14 -11.44 -14.32
C ASP A 123 -24.88 -10.04 -14.90
N ILE A 124 -23.77 -9.91 -15.62
CA ILE A 124 -23.35 -8.65 -16.24
C ILE A 124 -24.23 -8.29 -17.45
N TRP A 125 -24.87 -9.26 -18.10
CA TRP A 125 -25.78 -9.00 -19.23
C TRP A 125 -27.04 -8.29 -18.76
N ALA A 126 -27.57 -8.68 -17.60
CA ALA A 126 -28.67 -7.97 -16.96
C ALA A 126 -28.27 -6.53 -16.59
N LEU A 127 -27.05 -6.30 -16.09
CA LEU A 127 -26.56 -4.93 -15.83
C LEU A 127 -26.44 -4.12 -17.13
N GLN A 128 -25.90 -4.71 -18.20
CA GLN A 128 -25.77 -4.05 -19.50
C GLN A 128 -27.12 -3.59 -20.02
N LYS A 129 -28.12 -4.49 -20.02
CA LYS A 129 -29.47 -4.17 -20.48
C LYS A 129 -30.09 -3.03 -19.66
N ASP A 130 -30.00 -3.11 -18.34
CA ASP A 130 -30.50 -2.06 -17.45
C ASP A 130 -29.83 -0.70 -17.68
N VAL A 131 -28.52 -0.70 -17.99
CA VAL A 131 -27.76 0.53 -18.32
C VAL A 131 -28.15 1.06 -19.71
N GLU A 132 -28.36 0.17 -20.68
CA GLU A 132 -28.86 0.55 -22.01
C GLU A 132 -30.24 1.17 -21.93
N ASP A 133 -31.15 0.59 -21.15
CA ASP A 133 -32.50 1.11 -20.93
C ASP A 133 -32.47 2.48 -20.22
N PHE A 134 -31.56 2.68 -19.26
CA PHE A 134 -31.38 3.95 -18.58
C PHE A 134 -30.79 5.06 -19.47
N LEU A 135 -29.82 4.73 -20.32
CA LEU A 135 -29.10 5.70 -21.14
C LEU A 135 -29.78 6.00 -22.50
N SER A 136 -30.59 5.08 -23.02
CA SER A 136 -31.25 5.24 -24.32
C SER A 136 -32.12 6.51 -24.41
N PRO A 137 -32.95 6.86 -23.39
CA PRO A 137 -33.71 8.11 -23.39
C PRO A 137 -32.84 9.37 -23.38
N LEU A 138 -31.66 9.32 -22.73
CA LEU A 138 -30.75 10.47 -22.63
C LEU A 138 -30.01 10.75 -23.94
N LEU A 139 -29.76 9.71 -24.73
CA LEU A 139 -28.98 9.79 -25.97
C LEU A 139 -29.83 9.78 -27.24
N GLY A 140 -31.08 9.35 -27.14
CA GLY A 140 -31.95 9.09 -28.29
C GLY A 140 -31.49 7.91 -29.15
N LYS A 141 -30.54 7.10 -28.66
CA LYS A 141 -29.98 5.93 -29.33
C LYS A 141 -29.43 4.95 -28.30
N THR A 142 -29.31 3.68 -28.69
CA THR A 142 -28.67 2.67 -27.86
C THR A 142 -27.19 3.01 -27.66
N PRO A 143 -26.70 3.04 -26.41
CA PRO A 143 -25.29 3.32 -26.15
C PRO A 143 -24.44 2.15 -26.63
N VAL A 144 -23.23 2.45 -27.12
CA VAL A 144 -22.27 1.40 -27.47
C VAL A 144 -21.61 0.92 -26.18
N THR A 145 -21.90 -0.32 -25.81
CA THR A 145 -21.40 -0.98 -24.60
C THR A 145 -20.41 -2.09 -24.96
N GLN A 146 -19.50 -2.40 -24.04
CA GLN A 146 -18.58 -3.52 -24.13
C GLN A 146 -18.52 -4.20 -22.76
N ILE A 147 -18.84 -5.49 -22.73
CA ILE A 147 -18.73 -6.33 -21.54
C ILE A 147 -17.38 -7.04 -21.52
N ASN A 148 -16.82 -7.18 -20.33
CA ASN A 148 -15.81 -8.18 -20.03
C ASN A 148 -16.24 -8.97 -18.80
N GLU A 149 -16.66 -10.21 -19.02
CA GLU A 149 -17.14 -11.12 -17.99
C GLU A 149 -16.04 -11.53 -17.01
N VAL A 150 -14.84 -11.81 -17.54
CA VAL A 150 -13.70 -12.28 -16.75
C VAL A 150 -13.29 -11.26 -15.70
N THR A 151 -13.24 -9.98 -16.08
CA THR A 151 -12.86 -8.91 -15.14
C THR A 151 -14.04 -8.29 -14.39
N GLY A 152 -15.28 -8.65 -14.74
CA GLY A 152 -16.48 -8.02 -14.19
C GLY A 152 -16.52 -6.51 -14.47
N THR A 153 -16.30 -6.12 -15.72
CA THR A 153 -16.29 -4.70 -16.12
C THR A 153 -17.21 -4.42 -17.30
N LEU A 154 -17.96 -3.33 -17.19
CA LEU A 154 -18.79 -2.79 -18.27
C LEU A 154 -18.21 -1.46 -18.73
N ARG A 155 -17.94 -1.32 -20.02
CA ARG A 155 -17.49 -0.07 -20.64
C ARG A 155 -18.61 0.50 -21.48
N VAL A 156 -18.87 1.80 -21.33
CA VAL A 156 -19.89 2.55 -22.06
C VAL A 156 -19.20 3.69 -22.80
N LYS A 157 -19.49 3.88 -24.10
CA LYS A 157 -18.93 4.99 -24.89
C LYS A 157 -19.56 6.32 -24.51
N GLY A 158 -18.77 7.28 -24.04
CA GLY A 158 -19.20 8.61 -23.58
C GLY A 158 -18.98 8.85 -22.09
N TYR A 159 -19.22 10.08 -21.63
CA TYR A 159 -19.17 10.44 -20.21
C TYR A 159 -20.55 10.35 -19.59
N PHE A 160 -20.73 9.32 -18.76
CA PHE A 160 -21.96 9.10 -17.99
C PHE A 160 -21.67 8.86 -16.51
N ASP A 161 -20.54 9.37 -16.01
CA ASP A 161 -20.07 9.04 -14.66
C ASP A 161 -21.01 9.54 -13.58
N GLN A 162 -21.54 10.75 -13.70
CA GLN A 162 -22.47 11.30 -12.72
C GLN A 162 -23.84 10.62 -12.78
N GLN A 163 -24.38 10.43 -13.99
CA GLN A 163 -25.69 9.76 -14.15
C GLN A 163 -25.63 8.32 -13.65
N LEU A 164 -24.58 7.57 -13.99
CA LEU A 164 -24.44 6.18 -13.56
C LEU A 164 -24.16 6.07 -12.05
N LYS A 165 -23.42 7.02 -11.45
CA LYS A 165 -23.25 7.06 -9.99
C LYS A 165 -24.57 7.30 -9.28
N ALA A 166 -25.36 8.28 -9.72
CA ALA A 166 -26.67 8.56 -9.14
C ALA A 166 -27.61 7.36 -9.27
N TRP A 167 -27.67 6.76 -10.45
CA TRP A 167 -28.50 5.57 -10.72
C TRP A 167 -28.11 4.36 -9.86
N LEU A 168 -26.81 4.09 -9.68
CA LEU A 168 -26.36 3.01 -8.80
C LEU A 168 -26.68 3.28 -7.32
N LEU A 169 -26.63 4.55 -6.87
CA LEU A 169 -27.06 4.93 -5.52
C LEU A 169 -28.55 4.73 -5.31
N GLU A 170 -29.37 5.08 -6.30
CA GLU A 170 -30.83 4.87 -6.25
C GLU A 170 -31.19 3.39 -6.11
N LYS A 171 -30.47 2.52 -6.83
CA LYS A 171 -30.58 1.06 -6.70
C LYS A 171 -30.07 0.53 -5.35
N GLY A 172 -29.23 1.29 -4.65
CA GLY A 172 -28.75 0.97 -3.31
C GLY A 172 -27.43 0.19 -3.25
N PHE A 173 -26.64 0.20 -4.32
CA PHE A 173 -25.31 -0.44 -4.38
C PHE A 173 -24.22 0.41 -3.72
#